data_AF-A0A8H7DES5-F1
#
_entry.id   AF-A0A8H7DES5-F1
#
_cell.length_a   1.000
_cell.length_b   1.000
_cell.length_c   1.000
_cell.angle_alpha   90.00
_cell.angle_beta   90.00
_cell.angle_gamma   90.00
#
_symmetry.space_group_name_H-M   'P 1'
#
loop_
_entity.id
_entity.type
_entity.pdbx_description
1 polymer ?
#
loop_
_entity_poly.entity_id
_entity_poly.type
_entity_poly.pdbx_seq_one_letter_code
_entity_poly.pdbx_strand_id
1 'polypeptide(L)'
;MVCLQVSYITGLIHFNILRRTRRRLFNKAFNIQAARNYEPHEVVGSHMLLKRLLHTPENFLPHFRQMAGEVIMSVAYGIDVLPFDDPYITLARKAVYTFSIAFVPGLYLVVSLPYL
;
A
#
# COMPACT_ATOMS: atom_id res chain seq x y z
N MET A 1 34.23 8.96 19.84
CA MET A 1 33.89 8.93 18.41
C MET A 1 32.87 7.83 18.03
N VAL A 2 32.09 7.33 18.99
CA VAL A 2 30.98 6.36 18.78
C VAL A 2 29.60 7.01 18.99
N CYS A 3 29.55 8.25 19.52
CA CYS A 3 28.30 8.98 19.76
C CYS A 3 27.58 9.45 18.48
N LEU A 4 28.25 9.52 17.32
CA LEU A 4 27.65 9.99 16.06
C LEU A 4 26.95 8.89 15.24
N GLN A 5 27.24 7.61 15.49
CA GLN A 5 26.56 6.50 14.80
C GLN A 5 25.25 6.08 15.46
N VAL A 6 25.07 6.38 16.75
CA VAL A 6 23.84 6.06 17.50
C VAL A 6 22.73 7.10 17.30
N SER A 7 23.00 8.21 16.61
CA SER A 7 21.93 9.14 16.18
C SER A 7 21.11 8.61 15.00
N TYR A 8 21.58 7.58 14.28
CA TYR A 8 20.90 7.03 13.11
C TYR A 8 19.77 6.05 13.47
N ILE A 9 19.74 5.56 14.70
CA ILE A 9 18.89 4.44 15.11
C ILE A 9 18.20 4.83 16.43
N THR A 10 16.88 4.91 16.38
CA THR A 10 15.94 5.04 17.51
C THR A 10 15.81 6.38 18.26
N GLY A 11 14.59 6.93 18.22
CA GLY A 11 13.98 7.54 19.40
C GLY A 11 13.47 8.97 19.27
N LEU A 12 12.27 9.14 18.70
CA LEU A 12 11.24 10.07 19.23
C LEU A 12 11.48 11.59 19.28
N ILE A 13 12.58 12.17 18.78
CA ILE A 13 12.80 13.63 18.87
C ILE A 13 12.30 14.43 17.63
N HIS A 14 11.98 13.80 16.50
CA HIS A 14 11.58 14.54 15.27
C HIS A 14 10.17 14.18 14.71
N PHE A 15 9.34 13.51 15.51
CA PHE A 15 8.06 12.95 15.05
C PHE A 15 7.08 14.01 14.52
N ASN A 16 7.10 15.24 15.02
CA ASN A 16 6.18 16.29 14.59
C ASN A 16 6.41 16.70 13.13
N ILE A 17 7.61 17.15 12.78
CA ILE A 17 7.87 17.75 11.47
C ILE A 17 7.82 16.67 10.39
N LEU A 18 8.41 15.50 10.61
CA LEU A 18 8.33 14.39 9.65
C LEU A 18 6.89 13.87 9.48
N ARG A 19 6.10 13.75 10.56
CA ARG A 19 4.68 13.36 10.43
C ARG A 19 3.87 14.42 9.71
N ARG A 20 4.09 15.70 10.00
CA ARG A 20 3.45 16.81 9.29
C ARG A 20 3.84 16.82 7.82
N THR A 21 5.11 16.65 7.49
CA THR A 21 5.61 16.60 6.12
C THR A 21 5.07 15.37 5.38
N ARG A 22 5.09 14.17 5.99
CA ARG A 22 4.49 12.95 5.41
C ARG A 22 2.99 13.14 5.15
N ARG A 23 2.24 13.70 6.11
CA ARG A 23 0.81 14.00 5.92
C ARG A 23 0.58 15.05 4.84
N ARG A 24 1.40 16.09 4.77
CA ARG A 24 1.33 17.10 3.70
C ARG A 24 1.60 16.49 2.32
N LEU A 25 2.62 15.64 2.20
CA LEU A 25 2.95 14.95 0.97
C LEU A 25 1.85 13.96 0.56
N PHE A 26 1.36 13.17 1.51
CA PHE A 26 0.25 12.25 1.29
C PHE A 26 -1.01 13.00 0.87
N ASN A 27 -1.39 14.06 1.58
CA ASN A 27 -2.55 14.88 1.22
C ASN A 27 -2.36 15.61 -0.12
N LYS A 28 -1.13 15.93 -0.54
CA LYS A 28 -0.87 16.49 -1.87
C LYS A 28 -1.03 15.44 -2.96
N ALA A 29 -0.48 14.24 -2.75
CA ALA A 29 -0.55 13.13 -3.69
C ALA A 29 -1.98 12.56 -3.82
N PHE A 30 -2.71 12.46 -2.71
CA PHE A 30 -4.06 11.92 -2.65
C PHE A 30 -5.14 12.99 -2.42
N ASN A 31 -4.88 14.24 -2.83
CA ASN A 31 -5.91 15.29 -2.79
C ASN A 31 -7.03 14.97 -3.77
N ILE A 32 -8.23 15.53 -3.58
CA ILE A 32 -9.38 15.38 -4.48
C ILE A 32 -9.02 15.71 -5.94
N GLN A 33 -8.18 16.73 -6.14
CA GLN A 33 -7.72 17.10 -7.48
C GLN A 33 -6.77 16.07 -8.10
N ALA A 34 -5.87 15.49 -7.31
CA ALA A 34 -4.95 14.45 -7.76
C ALA A 34 -5.67 13.10 -7.94
N ALA A 35 -6.70 12.83 -7.14
CA ALA A 35 -7.54 11.64 -7.25
C ALA A 35 -8.26 11.55 -8.60
N ARG A 36 -8.63 12.70 -9.20
CA ARG A 36 -9.20 12.73 -10.55
C ARG A 36 -8.23 12.20 -11.62
N ASN A 37 -6.92 12.33 -11.41
CA ASN A 37 -5.93 11.77 -12.34
C ASN A 37 -5.85 10.23 -12.24
N TYR A 38 -6.44 9.62 -11.20
CA TYR A 38 -6.46 8.17 -11.01
C TYR A 38 -7.70 7.49 -11.60
N GLU A 39 -8.75 8.25 -11.93
CA GLU A 39 -9.96 7.77 -12.61
C GLU A 39 -9.67 6.85 -13.82
N PRO A 40 -8.76 7.17 -14.76
CA PRO A 40 -8.47 6.28 -15.88
C PRO A 40 -7.95 4.91 -15.45
N HIS A 41 -7.16 4.84 -14.36
CA HIS A 41 -6.64 3.59 -13.82
C HIS A 41 -7.76 2.75 -13.19
N GLU A 42 -8.70 3.40 -12.49
CA GLU A 42 -9.88 2.73 -11.92
C GLU A 42 -10.82 2.19 -13.02
N VAL A 43 -11.00 2.93 -14.11
CA VAL A 43 -11.80 2.51 -15.26
C VAL A 43 -11.19 1.28 -15.91
N VAL A 44 -9.89 1.29 -16.19
CA VAL A 44 -9.18 0.13 -16.76
C VAL A 44 -9.29 -1.09 -15.86
N GLY A 45 -9.05 -0.91 -14.55
CA GLY A 45 -9.21 -1.97 -13.56
C GLY A 45 -10.64 -2.54 -13.54
N SER A 46 -11.65 -1.67 -13.62
CA SER A 46 -13.07 -2.07 -13.62
C SER A 46 -13.42 -2.88 -14.88
N HIS A 47 -12.94 -2.46 -16.05
CA HIS A 47 -13.11 -3.22 -17.29
C HIS A 47 -12.44 -4.60 -17.22
N MET A 48 -11.23 -4.69 -16.66
CA MET A 48 -10.54 -5.97 -16.48
C MET A 48 -11.28 -6.88 -15.48
N LEU A 49 -11.76 -6.32 -14.37
CA LEU A 49 -12.58 -7.04 -13.39
C LEU A 49 -13.84 -7.63 -14.04
N LEU A 50 -14.57 -6.81 -14.80
CA LEU A 50 -15.79 -7.24 -15.49
C LEU A 50 -15.50 -8.35 -16.51
N LYS A 51 -14.40 -8.25 -17.28
CA LYS A 51 -13.97 -9.33 -18.19
C LYS A 51 -13.67 -10.62 -17.44
N ARG A 52 -12.91 -10.57 -16.34
CA ARG A 52 -12.58 -11.75 -15.51
C ARG A 52 -13.84 -12.39 -14.90
N LEU A 53 -14.77 -11.55 -14.44
CA LEU A 53 -16.02 -12.02 -13.84
C LEU A 53 -16.94 -12.68 -14.86
N LEU A 54 -16.92 -12.21 -16.12
CA LEU A 54 -17.67 -12.83 -17.22
C LEU A 54 -17.17 -14.24 -17.55
N HIS A 55 -15.86 -14.50 -17.39
CA HIS A 55 -15.29 -15.84 -17.55
C HIS A 55 -15.47 -16.73 -16.31
N THR A 56 -15.36 -16.17 -15.10
CA THR A 56 -15.34 -16.94 -13.85
C THR A 56 -16.07 -16.19 -12.72
N PRO A 57 -17.42 -16.24 -12.69
CA PRO A 57 -18.23 -15.46 -11.75
C PRO A 57 -18.08 -15.92 -10.29
N GLU A 58 -17.72 -17.17 -10.05
CA GLU A 58 -17.59 -17.78 -8.71
C GLU A 58 -16.49 -17.13 -7.85
N ASN A 59 -15.50 -16.50 -8.49
CA ASN A 59 -14.30 -15.96 -7.84
C ASN A 59 -14.28 -14.43 -7.75
N PHE A 60 -15.42 -13.80 -7.41
CA PHE A 60 -15.53 -12.35 -7.29
C PHE A 60 -14.47 -11.71 -6.36
N LEU A 61 -14.33 -12.24 -5.13
CA LEU A 61 -13.41 -11.69 -4.13
C LEU A 61 -11.92 -11.75 -4.57
N PRO A 62 -11.41 -12.89 -5.08
CA PRO A 62 -10.08 -12.97 -5.67
C PRO A 62 -9.86 -11.97 -6.81
N HIS A 63 -10.82 -11.86 -7.75
CA HIS A 63 -10.72 -10.95 -8.89
C HIS A 63 -10.71 -9.48 -8.46
N PHE A 64 -11.55 -9.12 -7.50
CA PHE A 64 -11.59 -7.77 -6.94
C PHE A 64 -10.29 -7.40 -6.23
N ARG A 65 -9.73 -8.32 -5.44
CA ARG A 65 -8.42 -8.12 -4.80
C ARG A 65 -7.30 -7.96 -5.82
N GLN A 66 -7.36 -8.68 -6.94
CA GLN A 66 -6.40 -8.54 -8.02
C GLN A 66 -6.51 -7.17 -8.69
N MET A 67 -7.73 -6.75 -9.06
CA MET A 67 -7.98 -5.40 -9.60
C MET A 67 -7.45 -4.32 -8.66
N ALA A 68 -7.75 -4.41 -7.36
CA ALA A 68 -7.27 -3.43 -6.38
C ALA A 68 -5.73 -3.38 -6.34
N GLY A 69 -5.06 -4.53 -6.43
CA GLY A 69 -3.60 -4.61 -6.52
C GLY A 69 -3.05 -3.94 -7.78
N GLU A 70 -3.67 -4.17 -8.93
CA GLU A 70 -3.30 -3.57 -10.22
C GLU A 70 -3.43 -2.04 -10.18
N VAL A 71 -4.57 -1.53 -9.70
CA VAL A 71 -4.81 -0.08 -9.59
C VAL A 71 -3.83 0.57 -8.61
N ILE A 72 -3.59 -0.02 -7.44
CA ILE A 72 -2.67 0.53 -6.44
C ILE A 72 -1.24 0.57 -6.99
N MET A 73 -0.80 -0.47 -7.69
CA MET A 73 0.55 -0.52 -8.26
C MET A 73 0.74 0.50 -9.38
N SER A 74 -0.26 0.64 -10.25
CA SER A 74 -0.26 1.63 -11.32
C SER A 74 -0.25 3.06 -10.77
N VAL A 75 -1.08 3.35 -9.76
CA VAL A 75 -1.19 4.68 -9.15
C VAL A 75 0.01 5.04 -8.27
N ALA A 76 0.43 4.13 -7.39
CA ALA A 76 1.45 4.42 -6.38
C ALA A 76 2.89 4.31 -6.92
N TYR A 77 3.11 3.39 -7.86
CA TYR A 77 4.46 3.10 -8.38
C TYR A 77 4.61 3.37 -9.88
N GLY A 78 3.53 3.70 -10.60
CA GLY A 78 3.58 3.90 -12.05
C GLY A 78 3.88 2.60 -12.81
N ILE A 79 3.60 1.44 -12.19
CA ILE A 79 3.89 0.14 -12.79
C ILE A 79 2.63 -0.35 -13.50
N ASP A 80 2.71 -0.53 -14.80
CA ASP A 80 1.66 -1.21 -15.58
C ASP A 80 1.77 -2.71 -15.32
N VAL A 81 0.87 -3.17 -14.46
CA VAL A 81 0.85 -4.54 -13.98
C VAL A 81 0.30 -5.46 -15.06
N LEU A 82 0.98 -6.59 -15.28
CA LEU A 82 0.52 -7.58 -16.25
C LEU A 82 -0.78 -8.25 -15.77
N PRO A 83 -1.73 -8.55 -16.67
CA PRO A 83 -3.04 -9.09 -16.32
C PRO A 83 -3.00 -10.53 -15.78
N PHE A 84 -1.86 -11.20 -15.86
CA PHE A 84 -1.71 -12.57 -15.36
C PHE A 84 -0.37 -12.73 -14.65
N ASP A 85 -0.44 -13.18 -13.40
CA ASP A 85 0.69 -13.66 -12.58
C ASP A 85 1.90 -12.73 -12.44
N ASP A 86 1.63 -11.43 -12.28
CA ASP A 86 2.69 -10.46 -12.05
C ASP A 86 3.36 -10.68 -10.67
N PRO A 87 4.70 -10.87 -10.60
CA PRO A 87 5.42 -11.01 -9.33
C PRO A 87 5.20 -9.83 -8.39
N TYR A 88 4.93 -8.63 -8.91
CA TYR A 88 4.65 -7.44 -8.11
C TYR A 88 3.31 -7.55 -7.36
N ILE A 89 2.27 -8.10 -7.97
CA ILE A 89 0.98 -8.34 -7.28
C ILE A 89 1.18 -9.35 -6.15
N THR A 90 1.90 -10.44 -6.42
CA THR A 90 2.14 -11.50 -5.44
C THR A 90 2.96 -10.98 -4.26
N LEU A 91 3.99 -10.17 -4.52
CA LEU A 91 4.77 -9.50 -3.50
C LEU A 91 3.91 -8.52 -2.69
N ALA A 92 3.07 -7.70 -3.36
CA ALA A 92 2.16 -6.77 -2.68
C ALA A 92 1.22 -7.50 -1.74
N ARG A 93 0.62 -8.60 -2.21
CA ARG A 93 -0.31 -9.41 -1.43
C ARG A 93 0.37 -9.96 -0.18
N LYS A 94 1.57 -10.50 -0.33
CA LYS A 94 2.37 -11.02 0.79
C LYS A 94 2.76 -9.90 1.76
N ALA A 95 3.15 -8.74 1.25
CA ALA A 95 3.49 -7.57 2.07
C ALA A 95 2.27 -7.09 2.88
N VAL A 96 1.11 -6.91 2.24
CA VAL A 96 -0.13 -6.49 2.90
C VAL A 96 -0.59 -7.51 3.94
N TYR A 97 -0.48 -8.81 3.64
CA TYR A 97 -0.81 -9.87 4.59
C TYR A 97 0.13 -9.90 5.80
N THR A 98 1.44 -9.78 5.57
CA THR A 98 2.42 -9.72 6.66
C THR A 98 2.21 -8.47 7.51
N PHE A 99 1.92 -7.35 6.85
CA PHE A 99 1.64 -6.08 7.51
C PHE A 99 0.36 -6.14 8.34
N SER A 100 -0.72 -6.73 7.84
CA SER A 100 -1.98 -6.84 8.58
C SER A 100 -1.82 -7.67 9.85
N ILE A 101 -1.03 -8.74 9.81
CA ILE A 101 -0.72 -9.57 10.98
C ILE A 101 0.22 -8.84 11.95
N ALA A 102 1.25 -8.15 11.43
CA ALA A 102 2.19 -7.40 12.25
C ALA A 102 1.51 -6.24 13.00
N PHE A 103 0.49 -5.62 12.40
CA PHE A 103 -0.26 -4.52 13.00
C PHE A 103 -1.37 -4.96 13.95
N VAL A 104 -1.62 -6.26 14.14
CA VAL A 104 -2.57 -6.72 15.17
C VAL A 104 -1.98 -6.41 16.55
N PRO A 105 -2.59 -5.49 17.32
CA PRO A 105 -2.11 -5.18 18.65
C PRO A 105 -2.24 -6.44 19.52
N GLY A 106 -1.11 -6.89 20.10
CA GLY A 106 -1.05 -8.08 20.97
C GLY A 106 -0.36 -9.32 20.37
N LEU A 107 -0.05 -9.35 19.07
CA LEU A 107 0.68 -10.46 18.44
C LEU A 107 2.21 -10.30 18.52
N TYR A 108 2.70 -9.07 18.57
CA TYR A 108 4.11 -8.77 18.72
C TYR A 108 4.30 -7.67 19.79
N LEU A 109 5.12 -7.95 20.81
CA LEU A 109 5.42 -7.05 21.93
C LEU A 109 5.91 -5.66 21.48
N VAL A 110 6.63 -5.63 20.36
CA VAL A 110 7.17 -4.42 19.69
C VAL A 110 6.08 -3.45 19.24
N VAL A 111 4.86 -3.93 18.97
CA VAL A 111 3.74 -3.09 18.49
C VAL A 111 2.84 -2.64 19.65
N SER A 112 2.79 -3.42 20.74
CA SER A 112 1.99 -3.10 21.93
C SER A 112 2.66 -2.14 22.91
N LEU A 113 4.00 -2.08 22.95
CA LEU A 113 4.74 -1.26 23.92
C LEU A 113 5.62 -0.23 23.20
N PRO A 114 5.18 1.04 23.06
CA PRO A 114 5.94 2.08 22.38
C PRO A 114 7.17 2.59 23.17
N TYR A 115 7.58 1.91 24.25
CA TYR A 115 8.60 2.39 25.20
C TYR A 115 9.62 1.32 25.66
N LEU A 116 9.75 0.19 24.97
CA LEU A 116 10.83 -0.78 25.21
C LEU A 116 11.76 -0.86 24.00
#